data_AF-A0A4D6LAN7-F1
#
_entry.id   AF-A0A4D6LAN7-F1
#
_cell.length_a   1.000
_cell.length_b   1.000
_cell.length_c   1.000
_cell.angle_alpha   90.00
_cell.angle_beta   90.00
_cell.angle_gamma   90.00
#
_symmetry.space_group_name_H-M   'P 1'
#
loop_
_entity.id
_entity.type
_entity.pdbx_description
1 polymer ?
#
loop_
_entity_poly.entity_id
_entity_poly.type
_entity_poly.pdbx_seq_one_letter_code
_entity_poly.pdbx_strand_id
1 'polypeptide(L)' 'MCYCGEVAVLRVAKTIRNAGKEFWGCPNFKRSGGNDVFKGCNYFKWLNEDNGDEKDATIARQRRKIYHM' A
#
# COMPACT_ATOMS: atom_id res chain seq x y z
N MET A 1 3.69 10.24 -7.39
CA MET A 1 4.91 9.96 -8.19
C MET A 1 5.73 8.90 -7.44
N CYS A 2 6.43 8.00 -8.13
CA CYS A 2 7.27 6.98 -7.50
C CYS A 2 8.72 7.49 -7.27
N TYR A 3 9.56 6.71 -6.60
CA TYR A 3 10.95 7.11 -6.29
C TYR A 3 11.87 7.20 -7.53
N CYS A 4 11.43 6.70 -8.69
CA CYS A 4 12.15 6.90 -9.95
C CYS A 4 11.83 8.25 -10.63
N GLY A 5 10.92 9.06 -10.07
CA GLY A 5 10.39 10.26 -10.75
C GLY A 5 9.29 9.96 -11.77
N GLU A 6 8.90 8.69 -11.93
CA GLU A 6 7.85 8.26 -12.85
C GLU A 6 6.46 8.31 -12.21
N VAL A 7 5.42 8.47 -13.04
CA VAL A 7 4.02 8.37 -12.59
C VAL A 7 3.75 6.95 -12.08
N ALA A 8 3.27 6.86 -10.84
CA ALA A 8 2.90 5.58 -10.24
C ALA A 8 1.62 5.05 -10.91
N VAL A 9 1.53 3.74 -11.07
CA VAL A 9 0.40 3.07 -11.74
C VAL A 9 -0.49 2.35 -10.73
N LEU A 10 -1.80 2.37 -10.97
CA LEU A 10 -2.77 1.65 -10.18
C LEU A 10 -2.67 0.14 -10.44
N ARG A 11 -2.67 -0.66 -9.39
CA ARG A 11 -2.59 -2.12 -9.46
C ARG A 11 -3.48 -2.76 -8.40
N VAL A 12 -3.95 -3.97 -8.69
CA VAL A 12 -4.71 -4.80 -7.74
C VAL A 12 -3.78 -5.82 -7.08
N ALA A 13 -3.80 -5.89 -5.76
CA ALA A 13 -3.02 -6.86 -5.00
C ALA A 13 -3.59 -8.27 -5.21
N LYS A 14 -2.67 -9.22 -5.41
CA LYS A 14 -2.97 -10.64 -5.68
C LYS A 14 -2.61 -11.57 -4.52
N THR A 15 -2.03 -11.04 -3.45
CA THR A 15 -1.69 -11.84 -2.26
C THR A 15 -2.97 -12.22 -1.52
N ILE A 16 -3.04 -13.45 -0.99
CA ILE A 16 -4.25 -13.98 -0.34
C ILE A 16 -4.85 -12.99 0.69
N ARG A 17 -4.00 -12.38 1.52
CA ARG A 17 -4.42 -11.43 2.56
C ARG A 17 -4.96 -10.09 2.04
N ASN A 18 -4.51 -9.66 0.85
CA ASN A 18 -4.82 -8.35 0.31
C ASN A 18 -5.55 -8.44 -1.04
N ALA A 19 -6.08 -9.61 -1.40
CA ALA A 19 -6.67 -9.86 -2.69
C ALA A 19 -7.78 -8.84 -2.98
N GLY A 20 -7.75 -8.22 -4.16
CA GLY A 20 -8.73 -7.22 -4.57
C GLY A 20 -8.48 -5.80 -4.07
N LYS A 21 -7.53 -5.59 -3.14
CA LYS A 21 -7.16 -4.23 -2.71
C LYS A 21 -6.31 -3.53 -3.77
N GLU A 22 -6.61 -2.25 -4.01
CA GLU A 22 -5.89 -1.42 -4.97
C GLU A 22 -4.75 -0.64 -4.34
N PHE A 23 -3.64 -0.53 -5.04
CA PHE A 23 -2.46 0.22 -4.61
C PHE A 23 -1.77 0.91 -5.79
N TRP A 24 -1.09 2.01 -5.50
CA TRP A 24 -0.17 2.69 -6.40
C TRP A 24 1.21 2.05 -6.32
N GLY A 25 1.77 1.69 -7.48
CA GLY A 25 3.09 1.04 -7.57
C GLY A 25 3.99 1.64 -8.66
N CYS A 26 5.30 1.36 -8.58
CA CYS A 26 6.23 1.73 -9.64
C CYS A 26 5.88 0.99 -10.95
N PRO A 27 5.79 1.70 -12.10
CA PRO A 27 5.54 1.05 -13.39
C PRO A 27 6.64 0.05 -13.76
N ASN A 28 7.87 0.29 -13.32
CA ASN A 28 9.05 -0.53 -13.60
C ASN A 28 9.35 -1.59 -12.52
N PHE A 29 8.48 -1.79 -11.54
CA PHE A 29 8.69 -2.78 -10.48
C PHE A 29 8.94 -4.17 -11.07
N LYS A 30 10.12 -4.74 -10.78
CA LYS A 30 10.57 -6.07 -11.23
C LYS A 30 10.50 -6.28 -12.75
N ARG A 31 10.75 -5.24 -13.56
CA ARG A 31 10.95 -5.41 -15.00
C ARG A 31 12.27 -6.15 -15.25
N SER A 32 12.20 -7.48 -15.37
CA SER A 32 13.32 -8.31 -15.83
C SER A 32 13.40 -8.22 -17.36
N GLY A 33 14.25 -7.36 -17.90
CA GLY A 33 14.43 -7.28 -19.35
C GLY A 33 15.00 -5.98 -19.92
N GLY A 34 15.25 -4.95 -19.10
CA GLY A 34 15.93 -3.73 -19.53
C GLY A 34 17.20 -3.54 -18.70
N ASN A 35 18.27 -3.11 -19.37
CA ASN A 35 19.58 -2.72 -18.83
C ASN A 35 19.56 -2.43 -17.31
N ASP A 36 20.45 -3.10 -16.56
CA ASP A 36 20.58 -3.03 -15.08
C ASP A 36 20.70 -1.60 -14.50
N VAL A 37 20.87 -0.60 -15.36
CA VAL A 37 20.89 0.84 -15.07
C VAL A 37 19.50 1.36 -14.62
N PHE A 38 18.39 0.75 -15.03
CA PHE A 38 17.03 1.23 -14.74
C PHE A 38 16.14 0.20 -14.03
N LYS A 39 16.64 -0.36 -12.92
CA LYS A 39 15.82 -1.19 -12.03
C LYS A 39 14.72 -0.33 -11.39
N GLY A 40 13.45 -0.69 -11.62
CA GLY A 40 12.33 0.02 -11.01
C GLY A 40 12.36 -0.04 -9.48
N CYS A 41 11.88 1.03 -8.82
CA CYS A 41 11.87 1.13 -7.37
C CYS A 41 10.73 0.31 -6.72
N ASN A 42 10.81 0.17 -5.41
CA ASN A 42 9.78 -0.52 -4.60
C ASN A 42 8.69 0.44 -4.08
N TYR A 43 8.33 1.46 -4.86
CA TYR A 43 7.26 2.38 -4.46
C TYR A 43 5.92 1.65 -4.32
N PHE A 44 5.23 1.91 -3.21
CA PHE A 44 3.98 1.28 -2.83
C PHE A 44 3.17 2.24 -1.95
N LYS A 45 1.89 2.47 -2.27
CA LYS A 45 0.93 3.18 -1.42
C LYS A 45 -0.48 2.61 -1.64
N TRP A 46 -1.22 2.25 -0.60
CA TRP A 46 -2.60 1.79 -0.76
C TRP A 46 -3.51 2.92 -1.27
N LEU A 47 -4.51 2.58 -2.10
CA LEU A 47 -5.45 3.57 -2.65
C LEU A 47 -6.34 4.18 -1.55
N ASN A 48 -6.77 3.37 -0.59
CA ASN A 48 -7.83 3.72 0.38
C ASN A 48 -7.35 3.87 1.84
N GLU A 49 -6.04 4.04 2.09
CA GLU A 49 -5.51 4.20 3.46
C GLU A 49 -5.77 5.58 4.08
N ASP A 50 -6.30 6.55 3.33
CA ASP A 50 -6.68 7.86 3.90
C ASP A 50 -8.02 7.81 4.67
N ASN A 51 -8.73 6.67 4.67
CA ASN A 51 -9.86 6.42 5.57
C ASN A 51 -9.38 5.63 6.79
N GLY A 52 -8.94 6.38 7.80
CA GLY A 52 -8.42 5.90 9.07
C GLY A 52 -9.01 4.58 9.53
N ASP A 53 -8.09 3.62 9.67
CA ASP A 53 -8.24 2.27 10.15
C ASP A 53 -9.48 2.03 11.02
N GLU A 54 -10.47 1.35 10.44
CA GLU A 54 -11.60 0.75 11.16
C GLU A 54 -11.11 -0.14 12.32
N LYS A 55 -9.87 -0.65 12.20
CA LYS A 55 -9.13 -1.36 13.25
C LYS A 55 -8.65 -0.45 14.39
N ASP A 56 -8.15 0.74 14.11
CA ASP A 56 -7.73 1.70 15.15
C ASP A 56 -8.94 2.24 15.90
N ALA A 57 -10.06 2.48 15.20
CA ALA A 57 -11.34 2.81 15.83
C ALA A 57 -11.82 1.70 16.78
N THR A 58 -11.63 0.43 16.39
CA THR A 58 -11.98 -0.73 17.22
C THR A 58 -11.08 -0.84 18.45
N ILE A 59 -9.77 -0.66 18.30
CA ILE A 59 -8.80 -0.67 19.41
C ILE A 59 -9.07 0.48 20.38
N ALA A 60 -9.34 1.68 19.88
CA ALA A 60 -9.70 2.84 20.70
C ALA A 60 -11.02 2.62 21.47
N ARG A 61 -12.02 1.97 20.85
CA ARG A 61 -13.29 1.62 21.51
C ARG A 61 -13.11 0.54 22.59
N GLN A 62 -12.26 -0.46 22.36
CA GLN A 62 -11.94 -1.48 23.37
C GLN A 62 -11.17 -0.88 24.56
N ARG A 63 -10.19 0.01 24.31
CA ARG A 63 -9.45 0.71 25.37
C ARG A 63 -10.36 1.53 26.29
N ARG A 64 -11.35 2.25 25.74
CA ARG A 64 -12.29 3.04 26.54
C ARG A 64 -13.12 2.23 27.54
N LYS A 65 -13.39 0.95 27.24
CA LYS A 65 -14.13 0.05 28.15
C LYS A 65 -13.27 -0.45 29.33
N ILE A 66 -11.95 -0.46 29.19
CA ILE A 66 -11.04 -0.91 30.25
C ILE A 66 -10.82 0.18 31.30
N TYR A 67 -10.83 1.46 30.91
CA TYR A 67 -10.61 2.60 31.81
C TYR A 67 -11.88 3.11 32.54
N HIS A 68 -13.06 2.57 32.25
CA HIS A 68 -14.34 2.93 32.91
C HIS A 68 -14.91 1.76 33.73
N MET A 69 -14.05 0.85 34.23
CA MET A 69 -14.42 -0.21 35.17
C MET A 69 -13.95 0.14 36.58
#